data_AF-A0A1B9P5Z1-F1
#
_entry.id   AF-A0A1B9P5Z1-F1
#
_cell.length_a   1.000
_cell.length_b   1.000
_cell.length_c   1.000
_cell.angle_alpha   90.00
_cell.angle_beta   90.00
_cell.angle_gamma   90.00
#
_symmetry.space_group_name_H-M   'P 1'
#
loop_
_entity.id
_entity.type
_entity.pdbx_description
1 polymer ?
#
loop_
_entity_poly.entity_id
_entity_poly.type
_entity_poly.pdbx_seq_one_letter_code
_entity_poly.pdbx_strand_id
1 'polypeptide(L)'
;MNKYYLVSSLILGFISTPSLANVANLSAAQCKEMTTKTVMATKAPIQCNRLRNVSFKHYDFKGQTKTGSVVVLDAVAPSVDRIFSELYRQHFPIAQAKPIEYYAGNDIKSMDANNTSAFNYRPITGKSSLSLHAYGVAIDINPLQNPFVEFTSWGTATFKPLKGHEYSNRMLQRLGKEDRKGFAEEVITLFAKNGFIYWGGYWDTPIDFQHFQTSRDMAYLMTAMPAKEASAFFTSYVNWVQSCQNNYGSENMNKFKDYSSYLQTELKTTTSLNRLYKANPSAVMQAINKKAQVSESRCFKS
;
A
#
# COMPACT_ATOMS: atom_id res chain seq x y z
N MET A 1 4.84 -57.52 28.81
CA MET A 1 4.51 -57.35 27.37
C MET A 1 3.65 -56.10 27.23
N ASN A 2 4.29 -54.93 27.03
CA ASN A 2 3.59 -53.64 26.92
C ASN A 2 3.13 -53.42 25.47
N LYS A 3 1.82 -53.27 25.26
CA LYS A 3 1.25 -52.78 24.00
C LYS A 3 1.20 -51.26 24.02
N TYR A 4 1.96 -50.63 23.14
CA TYR A 4 1.85 -49.21 22.84
C TYR A 4 0.64 -48.98 21.93
N TYR A 5 -0.28 -48.10 22.34
CA TYR A 5 -1.33 -47.57 21.47
C TYR A 5 -0.84 -46.27 20.84
N LEU A 6 -0.65 -46.28 19.52
CA LEU A 6 -0.46 -45.08 18.70
C LEU A 6 -1.82 -44.41 18.49
N VAL A 7 -2.03 -43.27 19.15
CA VAL A 7 -3.18 -42.39 18.87
C VAL A 7 -2.73 -41.37 17.83
N SER A 8 -3.06 -41.61 16.56
CA SER A 8 -2.96 -40.60 15.50
C SER A 8 -3.98 -39.51 15.79
N SER A 9 -3.51 -38.36 16.30
CA SER A 9 -4.32 -37.16 16.41
C SER A 9 -4.36 -36.46 15.06
N LEU A 10 -5.47 -36.59 14.37
CA LEU A 10 -5.77 -35.84 13.15
C LEU A 10 -6.10 -34.39 13.54
N ILE A 11 -5.10 -33.50 13.48
CA ILE A 11 -5.32 -32.07 13.67
C ILE A 11 -6.03 -31.55 12.41
N LEU A 12 -7.36 -31.45 12.44
CA LEU A 12 -8.09 -30.63 11.49
C LEU A 12 -7.75 -29.16 11.77
N GLY A 13 -6.80 -28.63 11.02
CA GLY A 13 -6.55 -27.19 10.96
C GLY A 13 -7.77 -26.52 10.33
N PHE A 14 -8.61 -25.90 11.16
CA PHE A 14 -9.59 -24.94 10.68
C PHE A 14 -8.82 -23.74 10.13
N ILE A 15 -8.70 -23.65 8.80
CA ILE A 15 -8.30 -22.41 8.13
C ILE A 15 -9.51 -21.49 8.25
N SER A 16 -9.60 -20.77 9.37
CA SER A 16 -10.48 -19.61 9.47
C SER A 16 -9.97 -18.60 8.46
N THR A 17 -10.70 -18.43 7.36
CA THR A 17 -10.52 -17.25 6.53
C THR A 17 -10.83 -16.06 7.44
N PRO A 18 -9.88 -15.14 7.72
CA PRO A 18 -10.21 -13.98 8.51
C PRO A 18 -11.29 -13.23 7.75
N SER A 19 -12.47 -13.13 8.36
CA SER A 19 -13.50 -12.20 7.92
C SER A 19 -12.85 -10.82 7.85
N LEU A 20 -12.96 -10.15 6.71
CA LEU A 20 -12.54 -8.75 6.51
C LEU A 20 -13.49 -7.81 7.26
N ALA A 21 -13.72 -8.06 8.56
CA ALA A 21 -14.68 -7.36 9.40
C ALA A 21 -14.42 -5.85 9.49
N ASN A 22 -13.21 -5.43 9.10
CA ASN A 22 -12.71 -4.07 9.10
C ASN A 22 -12.87 -3.34 7.76
N VAL A 23 -13.33 -4.01 6.70
CA VAL A 23 -13.48 -3.44 5.36
C VAL A 23 -14.97 -3.21 5.06
N ALA A 24 -15.36 -1.95 4.89
CA ALA A 24 -16.74 -1.56 4.65
C ALA A 24 -16.90 -0.70 3.39
N ASN A 25 -18.11 -0.70 2.82
CA ASN A 25 -18.49 0.29 1.81
C ASN A 25 -18.53 1.69 2.44
N LEU A 26 -18.24 2.73 1.65
CA LEU A 26 -18.49 4.10 2.06
C LEU A 26 -20.01 4.32 2.20
N SER A 27 -20.42 5.00 3.26
CA SER A 27 -21.81 5.43 3.41
C SER A 27 -22.14 6.54 2.41
N ALA A 28 -23.42 6.73 2.09
CA ALA A 28 -23.86 7.85 1.24
C ALA A 28 -23.46 9.21 1.83
N ALA A 29 -23.51 9.33 3.17
CA ALA A 29 -23.09 10.53 3.89
C ALA A 29 -21.58 10.79 3.72
N GLN A 30 -20.75 9.77 3.92
CA GLN A 30 -19.29 9.89 3.73
C GLN A 30 -18.95 10.24 2.28
N CYS A 31 -19.60 9.59 1.30
CA CYS A 31 -19.38 9.88 -0.11
C CYS A 31 -19.73 11.34 -0.47
N LYS A 32 -20.85 11.85 0.07
CA LYS A 32 -21.26 13.25 -0.09
C LYS A 32 -20.25 14.20 0.56
N GLU A 33 -19.76 13.85 1.74
CA GLU A 33 -18.75 14.64 2.45
C GLU A 33 -17.43 14.70 1.66
N MET A 34 -16.92 13.58 1.16
CA MET A 34 -15.70 13.53 0.35
C MET A 34 -15.80 14.42 -0.90
N THR A 35 -16.96 14.46 -1.54
CA THR A 35 -17.20 15.32 -2.71
C THR A 35 -17.28 16.79 -2.30
N THR A 36 -18.01 17.09 -1.22
CA THR A 36 -18.19 18.47 -0.71
C THR A 36 -16.86 19.07 -0.25
N LYS A 37 -15.98 18.24 0.33
CA LYS A 37 -14.69 18.62 0.87
C LYS A 37 -13.53 18.44 -0.12
N THR A 38 -13.82 18.30 -1.41
CA THR A 38 -12.82 18.20 -2.50
C THR A 38 -11.83 17.03 -2.41
N VAL A 39 -12.10 16.05 -1.54
CA VAL A 39 -11.34 14.78 -1.46
C VAL A 39 -11.59 13.92 -2.70
N MET A 40 -12.75 14.08 -3.33
CA MET A 40 -13.16 13.41 -4.56
C MET A 40 -13.90 14.40 -5.46
N ALA A 41 -13.83 14.19 -6.77
CA ALA A 41 -14.62 14.92 -7.75
C ALA A 41 -15.25 13.96 -8.76
N THR A 42 -16.22 14.43 -9.53
CA THR A 42 -16.87 13.65 -10.61
C THR A 42 -15.87 13.17 -11.67
N LYS A 43 -14.79 13.92 -11.89
CA LYS A 43 -13.67 13.57 -12.78
C LYS A 43 -12.59 12.68 -12.13
N ALA A 44 -12.79 12.25 -10.87
CA ALA A 44 -11.86 11.32 -10.23
C ALA A 44 -11.89 9.97 -10.95
N PRO A 45 -10.73 9.30 -11.11
CA PRO A 45 -10.64 8.04 -11.82
C PRO A 45 -11.38 6.90 -11.11
N ILE A 46 -11.72 7.08 -9.83
CA ILE A 46 -12.56 6.19 -9.04
C ILE A 46 -13.60 6.97 -8.27
N GLN A 47 -14.77 6.36 -8.12
CA GLN A 47 -15.93 6.90 -7.41
C GLN A 47 -16.23 6.03 -6.19
N CYS A 48 -17.10 6.51 -5.30
CA CYS A 48 -17.37 5.86 -4.00
C CYS A 48 -17.74 4.37 -4.06
N ASN A 49 -18.40 3.92 -5.14
CA ASN A 49 -18.76 2.51 -5.31
C ASN A 49 -17.54 1.57 -5.40
N ARG A 50 -16.38 2.11 -5.83
CA ARG A 50 -15.10 1.41 -5.92
C ARG A 50 -14.18 1.67 -4.73
N LEU A 51 -14.59 2.50 -3.77
CA LEU A 51 -13.82 2.81 -2.56
C LEU A 51 -14.32 1.99 -1.37
N ARG A 52 -13.41 1.67 -0.44
CA ARG A 52 -13.70 1.00 0.82
C ARG A 52 -13.04 1.73 1.97
N ASN A 53 -13.74 1.76 3.09
CA ASN A 53 -13.19 2.19 4.37
C ASN A 53 -12.55 0.98 5.05
N VAL A 54 -11.27 1.11 5.41
CA VAL A 54 -10.52 0.11 6.18
C VAL A 54 -10.29 0.69 7.57
N SER A 55 -10.97 0.14 8.57
CA SER A 55 -10.89 0.59 9.96
C SER A 55 -10.03 -0.37 10.79
N PHE A 56 -9.10 0.15 11.57
CA PHE A 56 -8.13 -0.68 12.28
C PHE A 56 -7.72 -0.10 13.63
N LYS A 57 -7.27 -0.97 14.52
CA LYS A 57 -6.58 -0.57 15.75
C LYS A 57 -5.11 -0.30 15.45
N HIS A 58 -4.52 0.65 16.16
CA HIS A 58 -3.09 0.92 16.13
C HIS A 58 -2.61 1.36 17.52
N TYR A 59 -1.32 1.25 17.78
CA TYR A 59 -0.71 1.92 18.94
C TYR A 59 -0.24 3.31 18.52
N ASP A 60 -0.50 4.32 19.34
CA ASP A 60 0.13 5.63 19.17
C ASP A 60 1.59 5.62 19.69
N PHE A 61 2.31 6.72 19.51
CA PHE A 61 3.69 6.86 20.00
C PHE A 61 3.81 6.82 21.53
N LYS A 62 2.69 6.89 22.27
CA LYS A 62 2.63 6.70 23.72
C LYS A 62 2.27 5.27 24.12
N GLY A 63 2.16 4.35 23.15
CA GLY A 63 1.79 2.96 23.37
C GLY A 63 0.30 2.75 23.67
N GLN A 64 -0.56 3.74 23.44
CA GLN A 64 -2.00 3.59 23.68
C GLN A 64 -2.69 3.04 22.44
N THR A 65 -3.60 2.08 22.63
CA THR A 65 -4.46 1.61 21.55
C THR A 65 -5.43 2.71 21.12
N LYS A 66 -5.41 3.06 19.83
CA LYS A 66 -6.34 3.96 19.17
C LYS A 66 -7.03 3.22 18.01
N THR A 67 -8.07 3.84 17.47
CA THR A 67 -8.71 3.39 16.22
C THR A 67 -8.46 4.45 15.15
N GLY A 68 -8.14 3.98 13.94
CA GLY A 68 -7.96 4.82 12.77
C GLY A 68 -8.64 4.19 11.57
N SER A 69 -8.70 4.94 10.48
CA SER A 69 -9.20 4.43 9.22
C SER A 69 -8.58 5.11 8.01
N VAL A 70 -8.56 4.37 6.90
CA VAL A 70 -8.15 4.87 5.58
C VAL A 70 -9.17 4.49 4.52
N VAL A 71 -9.27 5.29 3.47
CA VAL A 71 -10.11 5.00 2.30
C VAL A 71 -9.22 4.56 1.15
N VAL A 72 -9.51 3.40 0.54
CA VAL A 72 -8.70 2.78 -0.53
C VAL A 72 -9.57 2.14 -1.60
N LEU A 73 -8.96 1.76 -2.72
CA LEU A 73 -9.63 1.00 -3.79
C LEU A 73 -10.08 -0.38 -3.26
N ASP A 74 -11.28 -0.81 -3.67
CA ASP A 74 -11.87 -2.09 -3.28
C ASP A 74 -10.95 -3.30 -3.49
N ALA A 75 -10.21 -3.33 -4.61
CA ALA A 75 -9.26 -4.38 -4.94
C ALA A 75 -8.10 -4.52 -3.94
N VAL A 76 -7.66 -3.41 -3.34
CA VAL A 76 -6.50 -3.42 -2.41
C VAL A 76 -6.92 -3.45 -0.95
N ALA A 77 -8.17 -3.13 -0.63
CA ALA A 77 -8.68 -3.05 0.74
C ALA A 77 -8.35 -4.28 1.63
N PRO A 78 -8.45 -5.53 1.14
CA PRO A 78 -8.04 -6.70 1.94
C PRO A 78 -6.55 -6.72 2.31
N SER A 79 -5.67 -6.27 1.42
CA SER A 79 -4.23 -6.15 1.71
C SER A 79 -3.94 -5.02 2.69
N VAL A 80 -4.68 -3.93 2.60
CA VAL A 80 -4.52 -2.79 3.51
C VAL A 80 -4.95 -3.14 4.93
N ASP A 81 -6.05 -3.88 5.09
CA ASP A 81 -6.48 -4.43 6.38
C ASP A 81 -5.41 -5.34 6.99
N ARG A 82 -4.80 -6.23 6.18
CA ARG A 82 -3.68 -7.07 6.62
C ARG A 82 -2.46 -6.27 7.05
N ILE A 83 -2.09 -5.23 6.30
CA ILE A 83 -0.96 -4.34 6.65
C ILE A 83 -1.20 -3.75 8.04
N PHE A 84 -2.33 -3.08 8.26
CA PHE A 84 -2.58 -2.41 9.54
C PHE A 84 -2.79 -3.37 10.71
N SER A 85 -3.39 -4.54 10.47
CA SER A 85 -3.50 -5.61 11.47
C SER A 85 -2.12 -6.12 11.90
N GLU A 86 -1.20 -6.26 10.95
CA GLU A 86 0.16 -6.70 11.21
C GLU A 86 1.00 -5.63 11.90
N LEU A 87 0.87 -4.36 11.50
CA LEU A 87 1.48 -3.23 12.20
C LEU A 87 1.04 -3.16 13.67
N TYR A 88 -0.25 -3.38 13.94
CA TYR A 88 -0.77 -3.47 15.31
C TYR A 88 -0.14 -4.61 16.10
N ARG A 89 -0.03 -5.80 15.49
CA ARG A 89 0.62 -6.98 16.11
C ARG A 89 2.10 -6.73 16.42
N GLN A 90 2.79 -6.02 15.55
CA GLN A 90 4.20 -5.65 15.71
C GLN A 90 4.42 -4.48 16.68
N HIS A 91 3.36 -3.87 17.21
CA HIS A 91 3.43 -2.65 18.02
C HIS A 91 4.12 -1.48 17.29
N PHE A 92 4.03 -1.46 15.95
CA PHE A 92 4.52 -0.33 15.17
C PHE A 92 3.66 0.90 15.47
N PRO A 93 4.25 2.03 15.91
CA PRO A 93 3.47 3.19 16.28
C PRO A 93 2.94 3.92 15.04
N ILE A 94 1.65 4.27 15.07
CA ILE A 94 1.00 5.16 14.11
C ILE A 94 0.48 6.36 14.90
N ALA A 95 0.86 7.59 14.51
CA ALA A 95 0.44 8.76 15.28
C ALA A 95 -1.08 8.96 15.27
N GLN A 96 -1.67 8.87 14.08
CA GLN A 96 -3.10 8.77 13.86
C GLN A 96 -3.39 8.36 12.41
N ALA A 97 -4.61 7.90 12.15
CA ALA A 97 -5.11 7.70 10.79
C ALA A 97 -6.57 8.19 10.73
N LYS A 98 -6.76 9.34 10.11
CA LYS A 98 -8.05 9.97 9.83
C LYS A 98 -8.24 10.05 8.33
N PRO A 99 -9.46 9.77 7.82
CA PRO A 99 -9.80 10.04 6.43
C PRO A 99 -9.54 11.50 6.05
N ILE A 100 -9.14 11.75 4.80
CA ILE A 100 -8.68 13.07 4.33
C ILE A 100 -9.80 14.14 4.37
N GLU A 101 -11.07 13.74 4.36
CA GLU A 101 -12.21 14.62 4.58
C GLU A 101 -12.17 15.31 5.96
N TYR A 102 -11.48 14.74 6.95
CA TYR A 102 -11.22 15.41 8.22
C TYR A 102 -10.41 16.71 8.04
N TYR A 103 -9.52 16.73 7.04
CA TYR A 103 -8.66 17.87 6.69
C TYR A 103 -9.18 18.66 5.48
N ALA A 104 -10.43 18.42 5.07
CA ALA A 104 -11.05 19.04 3.90
C ALA A 104 -10.23 18.89 2.59
N GLY A 105 -9.65 17.72 2.35
CA GLY A 105 -8.83 17.48 1.15
C GLY A 105 -7.40 18.02 1.23
N ASN A 106 -7.08 18.78 2.28
CA ASN A 106 -5.79 19.46 2.39
C ASN A 106 -4.69 18.51 2.88
N ASP A 107 -3.88 18.08 1.92
CA ASP A 107 -2.74 17.17 2.10
C ASP A 107 -1.70 17.71 3.10
N ILE A 108 -1.40 19.02 3.02
CA ILE A 108 -0.42 19.67 3.91
C ILE A 108 -0.91 19.64 5.36
N LYS A 109 -2.17 20.02 5.61
CA LYS A 109 -2.75 19.95 6.96
C LYS A 109 -2.76 18.52 7.52
N SER A 110 -2.97 17.53 6.65
CA SER A 110 -2.90 16.12 7.02
C SER A 110 -1.48 15.70 7.43
N MET A 111 -0.48 16.07 6.62
CA MET A 111 0.93 15.80 6.90
C MET A 111 1.43 16.53 8.17
N ASP A 112 1.07 17.80 8.35
CA ASP A 112 1.43 18.59 9.53
C ASP A 112 0.82 18.02 10.82
N ALA A 113 -0.33 17.35 10.72
CA ALA A 113 -0.94 16.61 11.81
C ALA A 113 -0.35 15.20 12.03
N ASN A 114 0.69 14.83 11.28
CA ASN A 114 1.29 13.49 11.28
C ASN A 114 0.26 12.37 10.99
N ASN A 115 -0.64 12.62 10.04
CA ASN A 115 -1.72 11.71 9.72
C ASN A 115 -1.31 10.66 8.68
N THR A 116 -1.40 9.39 9.03
CA THR A 116 -1.35 8.29 8.07
C THR A 116 -2.59 8.35 7.18
N SER A 117 -2.41 8.34 5.87
CA SER A 117 -3.47 8.64 4.90
C SER A 117 -3.38 7.77 3.64
N ALA A 118 -4.46 7.78 2.83
CA ALA A 118 -4.53 7.04 1.58
C ALA A 118 -5.30 7.87 0.52
N PHE A 119 -6.54 7.52 0.15
CA PHE A 119 -7.23 8.19 -0.95
C PHE A 119 -7.35 9.72 -0.79
N ASN A 120 -6.86 10.44 -1.80
CA ASN A 120 -7.05 11.88 -1.99
C ASN A 120 -6.97 12.22 -3.49
N TYR A 121 -8.06 12.72 -4.07
CA TYR A 121 -8.09 13.11 -5.48
C TYR A 121 -7.35 14.43 -5.70
N ARG A 122 -6.06 14.33 -6.06
CA ARG A 122 -5.22 15.48 -6.38
C ARG A 122 -4.16 15.19 -7.44
N PRO A 123 -3.69 16.23 -8.17
CA PRO A 123 -2.45 16.13 -8.91
C PRO A 123 -1.26 15.81 -8.00
N ILE A 124 -0.18 15.27 -8.59
CA ILE A 124 1.14 15.28 -7.96
C ILE A 124 1.57 16.75 -7.80
N THR A 125 2.20 17.08 -6.68
CA THR A 125 2.71 18.44 -6.42
C THR A 125 3.55 18.93 -7.59
N GLY A 126 3.18 20.08 -8.15
CA GLY A 126 3.89 20.69 -9.27
C GLY A 126 3.71 20.01 -10.64
N LYS A 127 2.85 18.99 -10.77
CA LYS A 127 2.61 18.27 -12.04
C LYS A 127 1.13 18.23 -12.39
N SER A 128 0.81 18.06 -13.67
CA SER A 128 -0.57 17.86 -14.15
C SER A 128 -1.07 16.43 -13.96
N SER A 129 -0.17 15.46 -13.85
CA SER A 129 -0.49 14.05 -13.62
C SER A 129 -1.04 13.81 -12.23
N LEU A 130 -2.07 12.96 -12.11
CA LEU A 130 -2.64 12.56 -10.82
C LEU A 130 -1.66 11.72 -9.97
N SER A 131 -1.69 11.99 -8.67
CA SER A 131 -1.04 11.17 -7.64
C SER A 131 -1.67 9.77 -7.60
N LEU A 132 -0.93 8.74 -7.19
CA LEU A 132 -1.52 7.40 -6.99
C LEU A 132 -2.49 7.34 -5.81
N HIS A 133 -2.47 8.33 -4.91
CA HIS A 133 -3.54 8.55 -3.92
C HIS A 133 -4.90 8.76 -4.58
N ALA A 134 -4.95 9.40 -5.76
CA ALA A 134 -6.19 9.60 -6.51
C ALA A 134 -6.81 8.30 -7.05
N TYR A 135 -6.06 7.21 -7.04
CA TYR A 135 -6.49 5.88 -7.48
C TYR A 135 -6.74 4.92 -6.29
N GLY A 136 -6.57 5.39 -5.04
CA GLY A 136 -6.82 4.58 -3.84
C GLY A 136 -5.84 3.41 -3.67
N VAL A 137 -4.65 3.51 -4.27
CA VAL A 137 -3.62 2.45 -4.31
C VAL A 137 -2.26 2.94 -3.78
N ALA A 138 -2.30 3.99 -2.96
CA ALA A 138 -1.16 4.54 -2.26
C ALA A 138 -1.51 4.84 -0.79
N ILE A 139 -0.52 4.74 0.09
CA ILE A 139 -0.61 4.96 1.52
C ILE A 139 0.61 5.76 1.95
N ASP A 140 0.38 6.84 2.71
CA ASP A 140 1.42 7.59 3.39
C ASP A 140 1.37 7.27 4.89
N ILE A 141 2.50 6.90 5.52
CA ILE A 141 2.56 6.56 6.96
C ILE A 141 3.43 7.54 7.76
N ASN A 142 2.89 8.01 8.90
CA ASN A 142 3.58 8.89 9.85
C ASN A 142 4.44 10.00 9.17
N PRO A 143 3.83 10.96 8.44
CA PRO A 143 4.56 11.97 7.66
C PRO A 143 5.66 12.71 8.43
N LEU A 144 5.52 12.90 9.74
CA LEU A 144 6.55 13.54 10.57
C LEU A 144 7.81 12.69 10.68
N GLN A 145 7.67 11.39 10.95
CA GLN A 145 8.79 10.46 11.01
C GLN A 145 9.34 10.15 9.62
N ASN A 146 8.48 10.20 8.60
CA ASN A 146 8.77 9.81 7.23
C ASN A 146 8.49 10.97 6.26
N PRO A 147 9.29 12.04 6.31
CA PRO A 147 9.00 13.25 5.54
C PRO A 147 9.14 13.04 4.04
N PHE A 148 8.40 13.84 3.29
CA PHE A 148 8.70 14.11 1.90
C PHE A 148 9.81 15.18 1.82
N VAL A 149 10.87 14.89 1.06
CA VAL A 149 12.10 15.67 0.97
C VAL A 149 12.34 16.11 -0.48
N GLU A 150 12.39 17.42 -0.69
CA GLU A 150 12.73 18.05 -1.96
C GLU A 150 14.05 18.80 -1.85
N PHE A 151 14.81 18.86 -2.93
CA PHE A 151 16.04 19.64 -3.01
C PHE A 151 15.84 20.81 -3.97
N THR A 152 16.22 22.00 -3.52
CA THR A 152 16.28 23.19 -4.39
C THR A 152 17.44 23.07 -5.39
N SER A 153 17.46 23.92 -6.41
CA SER A 153 18.58 23.98 -7.38
C SER A 153 19.94 24.28 -6.74
N TRP A 154 19.97 24.80 -5.52
CA TRP A 154 21.17 25.10 -4.74
C TRP A 154 21.58 23.97 -3.78
N GLY A 155 20.89 22.81 -3.84
CA GLY A 155 21.17 21.65 -2.98
C GLY A 155 20.58 21.75 -1.56
N THR A 156 19.83 22.79 -1.24
CA THR A 156 19.14 22.91 0.06
C THR A 156 17.96 21.96 0.11
N ALA A 157 17.92 21.09 1.14
CA ALA A 157 16.80 20.21 1.41
C ALA A 157 15.61 20.97 2.05
N THR A 158 14.41 20.63 1.63
CA THR A 158 13.13 21.11 2.16
C THR A 158 12.28 19.92 2.55
N PHE A 159 11.52 20.04 3.65
CA PHE A 159 10.82 18.92 4.28
C PHE A 159 9.32 19.22 4.39
N LYS A 160 8.50 18.22 4.11
CA LYS A 160 7.05 18.23 4.32
C LYS A 160 6.67 17.01 5.18
N PRO A 161 6.13 17.21 6.39
CA PRO A 161 5.99 18.49 7.10
C PRO A 161 7.36 19.09 7.46
N LEU A 162 7.43 20.40 7.72
CA LEU A 162 8.71 21.09 8.00
C LEU A 162 9.46 20.48 9.19
N LYS A 163 8.74 20.09 10.25
CA LYS A 163 9.32 19.44 11.43
C LYS A 163 9.94 18.06 11.12
N GLY A 164 9.62 17.47 9.98
CA GLY A 164 10.21 16.21 9.54
C GLY A 164 11.72 16.26 9.34
N HIS A 165 12.33 17.44 9.24
CA HIS A 165 13.80 17.59 9.18
C HIS A 165 14.52 16.96 10.38
N GLU A 166 13.87 16.87 11.56
CA GLU A 166 14.41 16.20 12.75
C GLU A 166 14.64 14.70 12.53
N TYR A 167 13.94 14.11 11.54
CA TYR A 167 13.98 12.71 11.16
C TYR A 167 14.82 12.46 9.89
N SER A 168 15.60 13.45 9.45
CA SER A 168 16.55 13.33 8.32
C SER A 168 17.61 12.25 8.55
N ASN A 169 18.14 12.15 9.77
CA ASN A 169 18.97 11.01 10.16
C ASN A 169 18.08 9.76 10.33
N ARG A 170 18.24 8.80 9.40
CA ARG A 170 17.45 7.57 9.31
C ARG A 170 17.89 6.45 10.27
N MET A 171 18.92 6.67 11.09
CA MET A 171 19.37 5.66 12.06
C MET A 171 18.37 5.56 13.23
N LEU A 172 17.85 4.34 13.45
CA LEU A 172 16.94 4.04 14.56
C LEU A 172 17.66 4.12 15.91
N GLN A 173 18.83 3.49 15.99
CA GLN A 173 19.67 3.42 17.18
C GLN A 173 20.84 4.39 17.02
N ARG A 174 20.99 5.30 17.97
CA ARG A 174 22.04 6.33 17.95
C ARG A 174 22.67 6.43 19.33
N LEU A 175 24.00 6.51 19.37
CA LEU A 175 24.75 6.55 20.62
C LEU A 175 24.24 7.67 21.55
N GLY A 176 23.89 7.31 22.78
CA GLY A 176 23.42 8.25 23.81
C GLY A 176 22.04 8.86 23.55
N LYS A 177 21.24 8.32 22.62
CA LYS A 177 19.88 8.79 22.33
C LYS A 177 18.89 7.64 22.44
N GLU A 178 17.64 7.99 22.71
CA GLU A 178 16.54 7.04 22.67
C GLU A 178 16.36 6.46 21.26
N ASP A 179 15.98 5.18 21.23
CA ASP A 179 15.63 4.45 20.01
C ASP A 179 14.43 5.13 19.34
N ARG A 180 14.60 5.45 18.06
CA ARG A 180 13.54 5.98 17.23
C ARG A 180 12.63 4.86 16.74
N LYS A 181 11.36 5.19 16.50
CA LYS A 181 10.31 4.26 16.06
C LYS A 181 9.43 4.91 15.01
N GLY A 182 8.67 4.10 14.28
CA GLY A 182 7.65 4.58 13.34
C GLY A 182 8.21 4.93 11.97
N PHE A 183 9.41 4.43 11.66
CA PHE A 183 10.12 4.68 10.42
C PHE A 183 9.62 3.71 9.34
N ALA A 184 9.44 4.20 8.12
CA ALA A 184 8.92 3.42 7.02
C ALA A 184 9.84 2.25 6.64
N GLU A 185 11.15 2.40 6.85
CA GLU A 185 12.17 1.37 6.65
C GLU A 185 11.87 0.08 7.42
N GLU A 186 11.27 0.18 8.60
CA GLU A 186 10.90 -0.97 9.44
C GLU A 186 9.80 -1.84 8.80
N VAL A 187 9.03 -1.27 7.87
CA VAL A 187 7.78 -1.88 7.36
C VAL A 187 7.76 -2.08 5.84
N ILE A 188 8.85 -1.78 5.12
CA ILE A 188 8.92 -1.94 3.66
C ILE A 188 8.54 -3.36 3.23
N THR A 189 9.12 -4.37 3.87
CA THR A 189 8.83 -5.78 3.58
C THR A 189 7.37 -6.13 3.81
N LEU A 190 6.74 -5.57 4.85
CA LEU A 190 5.32 -5.79 5.14
C LEU A 190 4.41 -5.21 4.04
N PHE A 191 4.69 -3.99 3.61
CA PHE A 191 3.97 -3.35 2.50
C PHE A 191 4.16 -4.12 1.20
N ALA A 192 5.40 -4.53 0.89
CA ALA A 192 5.71 -5.34 -0.27
C ALA A 192 4.95 -6.68 -0.28
N LYS A 193 4.91 -7.42 0.84
CA LYS A 193 4.13 -8.68 1.01
C LYS A 193 2.64 -8.53 0.73
N ASN A 194 2.14 -7.30 0.79
CA ASN A 194 0.74 -6.97 0.58
C ASN A 194 0.50 -6.20 -0.74
N GLY A 195 1.50 -6.17 -1.64
CA GLY A 195 1.39 -5.67 -3.01
C GLY A 195 1.88 -4.22 -3.20
N PHE A 196 2.29 -3.53 -2.15
CA PHE A 196 2.84 -2.18 -2.24
C PHE A 196 4.37 -2.24 -2.32
N ILE A 197 4.89 -2.73 -3.44
CA ILE A 197 6.33 -2.97 -3.64
C ILE A 197 7.13 -1.71 -3.96
N TYR A 198 6.47 -0.60 -4.28
CA TYR A 198 7.11 0.68 -4.52
C TYR A 198 7.05 1.52 -3.25
N TRP A 199 8.22 1.93 -2.78
CA TRP A 199 8.39 2.84 -1.66
C TRP A 199 9.10 4.10 -2.12
N GLY A 200 8.57 5.27 -1.75
CA GLY A 200 9.08 6.57 -2.19
C GLY A 200 10.45 6.93 -1.60
N GLY A 201 10.88 6.24 -0.54
CA GLY A 201 12.25 6.35 -0.01
C GLY A 201 13.34 5.79 -0.93
N TYR A 202 12.99 5.08 -2.00
CA TYR A 202 13.94 4.62 -3.03
C TYR A 202 14.15 5.62 -4.17
N TRP A 203 13.46 6.76 -4.19
CA TRP A 203 13.60 7.75 -5.25
C TRP A 203 14.81 8.66 -5.02
N ASP A 204 15.40 9.18 -6.09
CA ASP A 204 16.53 10.13 -6.00
C ASP A 204 16.06 11.53 -5.57
N THR A 205 15.03 12.05 -6.24
CA THR A 205 14.39 13.33 -5.88
C THR A 205 13.00 13.45 -6.54
N PRO A 206 11.98 13.94 -5.82
CA PRO A 206 11.94 14.05 -4.36
C PRO A 206 12.04 12.66 -3.69
N ILE A 207 12.52 12.62 -2.45
CA ILE A 207 12.51 11.41 -1.62
C ILE A 207 11.24 11.42 -0.78
N ASP A 208 10.40 10.41 -0.88
CA ASP A 208 9.09 10.38 -0.22
C ASP A 208 9.00 9.22 0.78
N PHE A 209 9.59 9.39 1.97
CA PHE A 209 9.73 8.30 2.94
C PHE A 209 8.40 7.74 3.43
N GLN A 210 7.34 8.56 3.48
CA GLN A 210 6.01 8.12 3.93
C GLN A 210 5.33 7.19 2.93
N HIS A 211 5.73 7.25 1.65
CA HIS A 211 4.86 6.85 0.56
C HIS A 211 5.06 5.40 0.09
N PHE A 212 3.98 4.63 0.10
CA PHE A 212 3.92 3.27 -0.44
C PHE A 212 2.84 3.18 -1.50
N GLN A 213 3.14 2.56 -2.64
CA GLN A 213 2.18 2.44 -3.74
C GLN A 213 2.31 1.14 -4.55
N THR A 214 1.28 0.85 -5.34
CA THR A 214 1.39 -0.08 -6.48
C THR A 214 2.04 0.62 -7.68
N SER A 215 2.27 -0.07 -8.80
CA SER A 215 2.68 0.63 -10.02
C SER A 215 1.53 1.41 -10.65
N ARG A 216 1.91 2.42 -11.43
CA ARG A 216 0.95 3.25 -12.17
C ARG A 216 0.14 2.45 -13.18
N ASP A 217 0.74 1.48 -13.86
CA ASP A 217 0.01 0.64 -14.82
C ASP A 217 -1.03 -0.24 -14.12
N MET A 218 -0.70 -0.79 -12.94
CA MET A 218 -1.66 -1.50 -12.09
C MET A 218 -2.81 -0.60 -11.62
N ALA A 219 -2.50 0.63 -11.19
CA ALA A 219 -3.52 1.61 -10.80
C ALA A 219 -4.48 1.88 -11.98
N TYR A 220 -3.95 2.06 -13.18
CA TYR A 220 -4.78 2.30 -14.37
C TYR A 220 -5.59 1.07 -14.77
N LEU A 221 -5.00 -0.12 -14.67
CA LEU A 221 -5.65 -1.38 -14.97
C LEU A 221 -6.83 -1.64 -14.03
N MET A 222 -6.60 -1.59 -12.71
CA MET A 222 -7.63 -1.90 -11.71
C MET A 222 -8.79 -0.91 -11.69
N THR A 223 -8.55 0.33 -12.12
CA THR A 223 -9.60 1.35 -12.27
C THR A 223 -10.41 1.19 -13.56
N ALA A 224 -9.83 0.61 -14.60
CA ALA A 224 -10.54 0.24 -15.82
C ALA A 224 -11.34 -1.08 -15.70
N MET A 225 -10.92 -1.97 -14.79
CA MET A 225 -11.56 -3.27 -14.55
C MET A 225 -12.86 -3.17 -13.72
N PRO A 226 -13.84 -4.07 -13.93
CA PRO A 226 -14.87 -4.37 -12.95
C PRO A 226 -14.26 -4.75 -11.59
N ALA A 227 -14.93 -4.40 -10.50
CA ALA A 227 -14.46 -4.63 -9.13
C ALA A 227 -13.95 -6.07 -8.89
N LYS A 228 -14.72 -7.07 -9.34
CA LYS A 228 -14.37 -8.49 -9.17
C LYS A 228 -13.08 -8.88 -9.90
N GLU A 229 -12.87 -8.36 -11.11
CA GLU A 229 -11.66 -8.64 -11.90
C GLU A 229 -10.44 -7.94 -11.30
N ALA A 230 -10.59 -6.68 -10.86
CA ALA A 230 -9.55 -5.94 -10.17
C ALA A 230 -9.11 -6.65 -8.87
N SER A 231 -10.06 -7.15 -8.09
CA SER A 231 -9.78 -7.95 -6.88
C SER A 231 -9.07 -9.26 -7.20
N ALA A 232 -9.48 -9.98 -8.25
CA ALA A 232 -8.83 -11.21 -8.68
C ALA A 232 -7.38 -10.95 -9.13
N PHE A 233 -7.18 -9.91 -9.95
CA PHE A 233 -5.87 -9.45 -10.38
C PHE A 233 -4.95 -9.15 -9.21
N PHE A 234 -5.39 -8.29 -8.28
CA PHE A 234 -4.56 -7.88 -7.15
C PHE A 234 -4.27 -9.05 -6.20
N THR A 235 -5.22 -9.98 -6.04
CA THR A 235 -5.01 -11.21 -5.27
C THR A 235 -3.94 -12.11 -5.90
N SER A 236 -4.03 -12.36 -7.22
CA SER A 236 -3.01 -13.14 -7.94
C SER A 236 -1.62 -12.51 -7.83
N TYR A 237 -1.56 -11.18 -7.93
CA TYR A 237 -0.32 -10.42 -7.75
C TYR A 237 0.26 -10.60 -6.33
N VAL A 238 -0.54 -10.36 -5.29
CA VAL A 238 -0.08 -10.49 -3.89
C VAL A 238 0.41 -11.91 -3.60
N ASN A 239 -0.32 -12.93 -4.05
CA ASN A 239 0.08 -14.32 -3.91
C ASN A 239 1.43 -14.62 -4.57
N TRP A 240 1.68 -14.03 -5.74
CA TRP A 240 2.95 -14.17 -6.45
C TRP A 240 4.09 -13.47 -5.71
N VAL A 241 3.89 -12.24 -5.23
CA VAL A 241 4.89 -11.53 -4.42
C VAL A 241 5.26 -12.31 -3.17
N GLN A 242 4.25 -12.80 -2.42
CA GLN A 242 4.47 -13.62 -1.24
C GLN A 242 5.22 -14.91 -1.58
N SER A 243 4.87 -15.57 -2.68
CA SER A 243 5.58 -16.77 -3.12
C SER A 243 7.04 -16.47 -3.44
N CYS A 244 7.33 -15.40 -4.18
CA CYS A 244 8.70 -15.00 -4.47
C CYS A 244 9.51 -14.73 -3.18
N GLN A 245 8.96 -13.95 -2.26
CA GLN A 245 9.66 -13.61 -1.02
C GLN A 245 9.85 -14.80 -0.08
N ASN A 246 8.88 -15.72 -0.03
CA ASN A 246 9.00 -16.93 0.78
C ASN A 246 10.06 -17.90 0.24
N ASN A 247 10.30 -17.92 -1.08
CA ASN A 247 11.29 -18.81 -1.70
C ASN A 247 12.70 -18.20 -1.76
N TYR A 248 12.82 -16.87 -1.88
CA TYR A 248 14.09 -16.20 -2.20
C TYR A 248 14.47 -15.07 -1.24
N GLY A 249 13.69 -14.86 -0.17
CA GLY A 249 13.93 -13.80 0.80
C GLY A 249 13.39 -12.43 0.38
N SER A 250 13.51 -11.46 1.29
CA SER A 250 13.05 -10.07 1.10
C SER A 250 14.19 -9.04 1.07
N GLU A 251 15.44 -9.49 1.16
CA GLU A 251 16.64 -8.64 1.17
C GLU A 251 16.79 -7.84 -0.14
N ASN A 252 16.38 -8.43 -1.27
CA ASN A 252 16.60 -7.91 -2.62
C ASN A 252 15.36 -7.26 -3.25
N MET A 253 14.48 -6.66 -2.43
CA MET A 253 13.26 -6.03 -2.95
C MET A 253 13.52 -4.85 -3.91
N ASN A 254 14.70 -4.23 -3.81
CA ASN A 254 15.19 -3.25 -4.79
C ASN A 254 15.37 -3.81 -6.21
N LYS A 255 15.57 -5.12 -6.37
CA LYS A 255 15.68 -5.82 -7.67
C LYS A 255 14.39 -6.54 -8.08
N PHE A 256 13.34 -6.46 -7.28
CA PHE A 256 12.10 -7.20 -7.52
C PHE A 256 11.44 -6.78 -8.84
N LYS A 257 10.91 -7.76 -9.57
CA LYS A 257 10.18 -7.53 -10.83
C LYS A 257 8.73 -7.22 -10.51
N ASP A 258 8.21 -6.15 -11.13
CA ASP A 258 6.79 -5.85 -11.08
C ASP A 258 5.99 -6.96 -11.77
N TYR A 259 4.87 -7.35 -11.18
CA TYR A 259 3.98 -8.37 -11.75
C TYR A 259 3.36 -7.94 -13.09
N SER A 260 3.22 -6.63 -13.32
CA SER A 260 2.88 -6.11 -14.64
C SER A 260 3.92 -6.50 -15.69
N SER A 261 5.21 -6.40 -15.36
CA SER A 261 6.31 -6.87 -16.23
C SER A 261 6.34 -8.39 -16.39
N TYR A 262 5.97 -9.14 -15.35
CA TYR A 262 5.77 -10.60 -15.46
C TYR A 262 4.69 -10.91 -16.50
N LEU A 263 3.50 -10.31 -16.38
CA LEU A 263 2.39 -10.57 -17.31
C LEU A 263 2.69 -10.09 -18.74
N GLN A 264 3.39 -8.97 -18.90
CA GLN A 264 3.89 -8.51 -20.19
C GLN A 264 4.79 -9.56 -20.88
N THR A 265 5.66 -10.21 -20.10
CA THR A 265 6.50 -11.30 -20.60
C THR A 265 5.65 -12.50 -21.04
N GLU A 266 4.67 -12.90 -20.22
CA GLU A 266 3.77 -14.01 -20.55
C GLU A 266 2.90 -13.73 -21.79
N LEU A 267 2.50 -12.47 -21.98
CA LEU A 267 1.73 -11.98 -23.13
C LEU A 267 2.60 -11.61 -24.34
N LYS A 268 3.94 -11.78 -24.25
CA LYS A 268 4.92 -11.46 -25.30
C LYS A 268 4.76 -10.03 -25.84
N THR A 269 4.68 -9.07 -24.95
CA THR A 269 4.37 -7.68 -25.28
C THR A 269 5.13 -6.70 -24.39
N THR A 270 5.43 -5.52 -24.93
CA THR A 270 5.96 -4.38 -24.17
C THR A 270 4.88 -3.35 -23.87
N THR A 271 3.64 -3.60 -24.33
CA THR A 271 2.51 -2.70 -24.12
C THR A 271 2.06 -2.74 -22.66
N SER A 272 1.67 -1.59 -22.11
CA SER A 272 1.07 -1.49 -20.78
C SER A 272 -0.15 -2.42 -20.65
N LEU A 273 -0.30 -3.10 -19.51
CA LEU A 273 -1.41 -4.01 -19.27
C LEU A 273 -2.76 -3.29 -19.35
N ASN A 274 -2.84 -2.05 -18.87
CA ASN A 274 -4.06 -1.24 -19.01
C ASN A 274 -4.45 -1.06 -20.49
N ARG A 275 -3.49 -0.75 -21.37
CA ARG A 275 -3.77 -0.59 -22.80
C ARG A 275 -4.19 -1.93 -23.43
N LEU A 276 -3.52 -3.03 -23.06
CA LEU A 276 -3.90 -4.37 -23.52
C LEU A 276 -5.28 -4.77 -23.06
N TYR A 277 -5.63 -4.50 -21.80
CA TYR A 277 -6.94 -4.81 -21.25
C TYR A 277 -8.05 -4.04 -21.98
N LYS A 278 -7.82 -2.76 -22.29
CA LYS A 278 -8.78 -1.97 -23.09
C LYS A 278 -8.99 -2.52 -24.50
N ALA A 279 -7.95 -3.11 -25.09
CA ALA A 279 -8.03 -3.69 -26.44
C ALA A 279 -8.61 -5.11 -26.43
N ASN A 280 -8.25 -5.93 -25.44
CA ASN A 280 -8.67 -7.32 -25.33
C ASN A 280 -8.72 -7.76 -23.85
N PRO A 281 -9.83 -7.48 -23.13
CA PRO A 281 -9.98 -7.84 -21.72
C PRO A 281 -9.79 -9.34 -21.46
N SER A 282 -10.35 -10.17 -22.35
CA SER A 282 -10.32 -11.64 -22.21
C SER A 282 -8.92 -12.20 -22.23
N ALA A 283 -8.03 -11.73 -23.13
CA ALA A 283 -6.64 -12.18 -23.18
C ALA A 283 -5.88 -11.85 -21.89
N VAL A 284 -6.06 -10.64 -21.36
CA VAL A 284 -5.43 -10.23 -20.10
C VAL A 284 -5.96 -11.03 -18.92
N MET A 285 -7.28 -11.24 -18.82
CA MET A 285 -7.88 -12.04 -17.75
C MET A 285 -7.48 -13.51 -17.82
N GLN A 286 -7.33 -14.09 -19.01
CA GLN A 286 -6.80 -15.44 -19.16
C GLN A 286 -5.37 -15.55 -18.64
N ALA A 287 -4.52 -14.55 -18.88
CA ALA A 287 -3.16 -14.53 -18.34
C ALA A 287 -3.13 -14.38 -16.80
N ILE A 288 -4.01 -13.54 -16.24
CA ILE A 288 -4.15 -13.32 -14.78
C ILE A 288 -4.64 -14.59 -14.07
N ASN A 289 -5.55 -15.34 -14.70
CA ASN A 289 -6.12 -16.56 -14.14
C ASN A 289 -5.17 -17.76 -14.21
N LYS A 290 -4.09 -17.68 -14.99
CA LYS A 290 -3.03 -18.69 -14.97
C LYS A 290 -2.20 -18.53 -13.70
N LYS A 291 -1.92 -19.64 -13.02
CA LYS A 291 -1.03 -19.65 -11.85
C LYS A 291 0.35 -19.11 -12.27
N ALA A 292 0.75 -18.01 -11.65
CA ALA A 292 2.03 -17.39 -11.93
C ALA A 292 3.18 -18.33 -11.56
N GLN A 293 4.18 -18.42 -12.43
CA GLN A 293 5.37 -19.23 -12.21
C GLN A 293 6.33 -18.47 -11.30
N VAL A 294 6.92 -19.19 -10.35
CA VAL A 294 7.84 -18.64 -9.34
C VAL A 294 9.21 -19.26 -9.59
N SER A 295 10.15 -18.41 -10.02
CA SER A 295 11.57 -18.72 -10.12
C SER A 295 12.36 -17.47 -9.76
N GLU A 296 13.61 -17.61 -9.33
CA GLU A 296 14.44 -16.45 -8.97
C GLU A 296 14.54 -15.45 -10.13
N SER A 297 14.77 -15.95 -11.35
CA SER A 297 14.82 -15.15 -12.58
C SER A 297 13.49 -14.49 -12.96
N ARG A 298 12.34 -14.97 -12.45
CA ARG A 298 11.03 -14.36 -12.64
C ARG A 298 10.70 -13.34 -11.55
N CYS A 299 11.18 -13.57 -10.33
CA CYS A 299 10.94 -12.70 -9.19
C CYS A 299 11.89 -11.49 -9.16
N PHE A 300 13.15 -11.66 -9.57
CA PHE A 300 14.19 -10.64 -9.48
C PHE A 300 14.87 -10.39 -10.81
N LYS A 301 15.36 -9.16 -11.00
CA LYS A 301 16.32 -8.83 -12.05
C LYS A 301 17.68 -9.39 -11.66
N SER A 302 18.43 -9.90 -12.65
CA SER A 302 19.84 -10.28 -12.51
C SER A 302 20.66 -9.09 -12.02
#